data_AF-A0A534V3Z6-F1
#
_entry.id   AF-A0A534V3Z6-F1
#
_cell.length_a   1.000
_cell.length_b   1.000
_cell.length_c   1.000
_cell.angle_alpha   90.00
_cell.angle_beta   90.00
_cell.angle_gamma   90.00
#
_symmetry.space_group_name_H-M   'P 1'
#
loop_
_entity.id
_entity.type
_entity.pdbx_description
1 polymer ?
#
loop_
_entity_poly.entity_id
_entity_poly.type
_entity_poly.pdbx_seq_one_letter_code
_entity_poly.pdbx_strand_id
1 'polypeptide(L)'
;MPPEERYQWVKGWQRLGGRELAILRELAAWRERAAERADIRPNFVANDIVLTSLAARPVETMEELRHVRGLASGAVERHGRAILAALRAGLACPSERWPERAPRVRGRMPAPGLAPLLRAAVQAVAEREDIAPEV
;
A
#
# COMPACT_ATOMS: atom_id res chain seq x y z
N MET A 1 -11.90 5.77 9.59
CA MET A 1 -11.86 4.88 8.41
C MET A 1 -11.84 3.45 8.89
N PRO A 2 -12.75 2.60 8.40
CA PRO A 2 -12.77 1.18 8.72
C PRO A 2 -11.45 0.49 8.33
N PRO A 3 -10.96 -0.50 9.09
CA PRO A 3 -9.72 -1.22 8.79
C PRO A 3 -9.65 -1.78 7.36
N GLU A 4 -10.79 -2.18 6.81
CA GLU A 4 -10.98 -2.75 5.47
C GLU A 4 -10.80 -1.75 4.32
N GLU A 5 -10.77 -0.45 4.57
CA GLU A 5 -10.50 0.56 3.53
C GLU A 5 -9.03 1.04 3.55
N ARG A 6 -8.29 0.70 4.61
CA ARG A 6 -6.91 1.18 4.84
C ARG A 6 -5.91 0.65 3.81
N TYR A 7 -6.25 -0.40 3.05
CA TYR A 7 -5.38 -0.94 2.01
C TYR A 7 -5.04 0.10 0.92
N GLN A 8 -5.90 1.09 0.69
CA GLN A 8 -5.67 2.17 -0.27
C GLN A 8 -4.57 3.18 0.17
N TRP A 9 -4.14 3.10 1.42
CA TRP A 9 -3.04 3.91 1.95
C TRP A 9 -1.69 3.19 1.91
N VAL A 10 -1.69 1.90 1.56
CA VAL A 10 -0.47 1.10 1.41
C VAL A 10 0.21 1.48 0.11
N LYS A 11 1.44 2.00 0.15
CA LYS A 11 2.18 2.36 -1.06
C LYS A 11 2.26 1.17 -2.03
N GLY A 12 1.84 1.39 -3.28
CA GLY A 12 1.89 0.39 -4.34
C GLY A 12 0.62 -0.44 -4.54
N TRP A 13 -0.43 -0.24 -3.74
CA TRP A 13 -1.71 -0.95 -3.86
C TRP A 13 -2.33 -0.84 -5.26
N GLN A 14 -2.14 0.29 -5.96
CA GLN A 14 -2.72 0.53 -7.30
C GLN A 14 -2.21 -0.45 -8.37
N ARG A 15 -1.08 -1.11 -8.11
CA ARG A 15 -0.48 -2.07 -9.05
C ARG A 15 -1.12 -3.46 -8.94
N LEU A 16 -1.84 -3.73 -7.86
CA LEU A 16 -2.42 -5.03 -7.54
C LEU A 16 -3.74 -5.28 -8.30
N GLY A 17 -4.03 -6.54 -8.55
CA GLY A 17 -5.32 -7.01 -9.08
C GLY A 17 -6.35 -7.32 -8.01
N GLY A 18 -7.60 -7.63 -8.41
CA GLY A 18 -8.72 -7.82 -7.47
C GLY A 18 -8.43 -8.84 -6.36
N ARG A 19 -7.92 -10.03 -6.72
CA ARG A 19 -7.50 -11.05 -5.73
C ARG A 19 -6.43 -10.55 -4.78
N GLU A 20 -5.39 -9.92 -5.31
CA GLU A 20 -4.28 -9.38 -4.53
C GLU A 20 -4.75 -8.23 -3.62
N LEU A 21 -5.70 -7.41 -4.07
CA LEU A 21 -6.34 -6.38 -3.27
C LEU A 21 -7.20 -6.96 -2.15
N ALA A 22 -7.88 -8.08 -2.38
CA ALA A 22 -8.60 -8.79 -1.32
C ALA A 22 -7.63 -9.28 -0.23
N ILE A 23 -6.46 -9.80 -0.63
CA ILE A 23 -5.39 -10.18 0.32
C ILE A 23 -4.84 -8.95 1.05
N LEU A 24 -4.56 -7.87 0.31
CA LEU A 24 -4.04 -6.63 0.89
C LEU A 24 -5.02 -6.01 1.89
N ARG A 25 -6.32 -6.10 1.63
CA ARG A 25 -7.39 -5.64 2.55
C ARG A 25 -7.28 -6.33 3.90
N GLU A 26 -7.20 -7.66 3.91
CA GLU A 26 -7.09 -8.42 5.17
C GLU A 26 -5.76 -8.17 5.89
N LEU A 27 -4.65 -8.05 5.13
CA LEU A 27 -3.34 -7.70 5.69
C LEU A 27 -3.32 -6.29 6.30
N ALA A 28 -3.90 -5.31 5.62
CA ALA A 28 -3.99 -3.95 6.12
C ALA A 28 -4.85 -3.89 7.39
N ALA A 29 -6.00 -4.56 7.39
CA ALA A 29 -6.87 -4.63 8.56
C ALA A 29 -6.19 -5.32 9.76
N TRP A 30 -5.44 -6.41 9.52
CA TRP A 30 -4.62 -7.03 10.55
C TRP A 30 -3.56 -6.06 11.11
N ARG A 31 -2.83 -5.38 10.22
CA ARG A 31 -1.76 -4.45 10.59
C ARG A 31 -2.27 -3.32 11.47
N GLU A 32 -3.43 -2.78 11.14
CA GLU A 32 -4.09 -1.74 11.93
C GLU A 32 -4.44 -2.23 13.34
N ARG A 33 -5.09 -3.38 13.44
CA ARG A 33 -5.42 -3.97 14.76
C ARG A 33 -4.15 -4.27 15.57
N ALA A 34 -3.06 -4.67 14.93
CA ALA A 34 -1.79 -4.91 15.59
C ALA A 34 -1.10 -3.62 16.06
N ALA A 35 -1.20 -2.57 15.25
CA ALA A 35 -0.66 -1.23 15.53
C ALA A 35 -1.39 -0.59 16.71
N GLU A 36 -2.72 -0.66 16.71
CA GLU A 36 -3.59 -0.18 17.79
C GLU A 36 -3.29 -0.87 19.12
N ARG A 37 -3.15 -2.21 19.11
CA ARG A 37 -2.79 -2.97 20.33
C ARG A 37 -1.40 -2.63 20.88
N ALA A 38 -0.48 -2.24 20.01
CA ALA A 38 0.90 -1.92 20.38
C ALA A 38 1.15 -0.42 20.55
N ASP A 39 0.12 0.41 20.37
CA ASP A 39 0.17 1.88 20.40
C ASP A 39 1.32 2.48 19.56
N ILE A 40 1.52 1.92 18.36
CA ILE A 40 2.59 2.35 17.42
C ILE A 40 2.01 2.58 16.03
N ARG A 41 2.74 3.28 15.16
CA ARG A 41 2.30 3.50 13.77
C ARG A 41 2.24 2.16 12.99
N PRO A 42 1.24 1.93 12.13
CA PRO A 42 1.09 0.68 11.36
C PRO A 42 2.35 0.27 10.58
N ASN A 43 3.06 1.22 9.99
CA ASN A 43 4.28 0.95 9.23
C ASN A 43 5.44 0.39 10.09
N PHE A 44 5.41 0.55 11.41
CA PHE A 44 6.38 -0.04 12.34
C PHE A 44 6.04 -1.50 12.68
N VAL A 45 4.78 -1.91 12.53
CA VAL A 45 4.39 -3.32 12.66
C VAL A 45 4.87 -4.12 11.45
N ALA A 46 4.56 -3.62 10.25
CA ALA A 46 4.99 -4.22 8.99
C ALA A 46 4.99 -3.16 7.87
N ASN A 47 6.09 -3.10 7.11
CA ASN A 47 6.26 -2.12 6.05
C ASN A 47 5.27 -2.35 4.90
N ASP A 48 4.82 -1.28 4.24
CA ASP A 48 3.98 -1.34 3.04
C ASP A 48 4.54 -2.27 1.94
N ILE A 49 5.86 -2.29 1.77
CA ILE A 49 6.53 -3.17 0.79
C ILE A 49 6.32 -4.64 1.15
N VAL A 50 6.32 -4.98 2.43
CA VAL A 50 6.06 -6.36 2.89
C VAL A 50 4.61 -6.74 2.62
N LEU A 51 3.66 -5.85 2.92
CA LEU A 51 2.24 -6.11 2.68
C LEU A 51 1.94 -6.31 1.19
N THR A 52 2.47 -5.44 0.33
CA THR A 52 2.28 -5.57 -1.13
C THR A 52 3.00 -6.79 -1.71
N SER A 53 4.18 -7.14 -1.18
CA SER A 53 4.88 -8.38 -1.58
C SER A 53 4.08 -9.63 -1.20
N LEU A 54 3.54 -9.71 0.02
CA LEU A 54 2.72 -10.82 0.47
C LEU A 54 1.38 -10.91 -0.27
N ALA A 55 0.80 -9.77 -0.63
CA ALA A 55 -0.42 -9.74 -1.44
C ALA A 55 -0.18 -10.27 -2.86
N ALA A 56 0.95 -9.91 -3.48
CA ALA A 56 1.32 -10.37 -4.82
C ALA A 56 1.80 -11.82 -4.84
N ARG A 57 2.47 -12.28 -3.77
CA ARG A 57 3.01 -13.64 -3.62
C ARG A 57 2.65 -14.16 -2.22
N PRO A 58 1.42 -14.66 -2.03
CA PRO A 58 0.99 -15.19 -0.75
C PRO A 58 1.79 -16.44 -0.39
N VAL A 59 2.01 -16.62 0.91
CA VAL A 59 2.70 -17.76 1.51
C VAL A 59 1.75 -18.50 2.44
N GLU A 60 2.00 -19.78 2.68
CA GLU A 60 1.08 -20.64 3.43
C GLU A 60 1.67 -21.11 4.77
N THR A 61 2.99 -21.03 4.90
CA THR A 61 3.74 -21.58 6.04
C THR A 61 4.55 -20.52 6.79
N MET A 62 4.87 -20.83 8.05
CA MET A 62 5.74 -19.99 8.88
C MET A 62 7.18 -19.95 8.35
N GLU A 63 7.62 -21.02 7.69
CA GLU A 63 8.95 -21.11 7.12
C GLU A 63 9.10 -20.18 5.91
N GLU A 64 8.13 -20.16 5.01
CA GLU A 64 8.11 -19.21 3.89
C GLU A 64 8.08 -17.76 4.39
N LEU A 65 7.32 -17.45 5.45
CA LEU A 65 7.31 -16.11 6.06
C LEU A 65 8.70 -15.65 6.53
N ARG A 66 9.55 -16.55 7.01
CA ARG A 66 10.93 -16.20 7.41
C ARG A 66 11.80 -15.78 6.23
N HIS A 67 11.46 -16.23 5.03
CA HIS A 67 12.18 -15.90 3.80
C HIS A 67 11.63 -14.64 3.11
N VAL A 68 10.58 -14.02 3.65
CA VAL A 68 10.00 -12.78 3.12
C VAL A 68 10.93 -11.62 3.42
N ARG A 69 11.49 -11.02 2.36
CA ARG A 69 12.37 -9.85 2.46
C ARG A 69 11.66 -8.69 3.16
N GLY A 70 12.32 -8.11 4.16
CA GLY A 70 11.80 -6.97 4.91
C GLY A 70 10.93 -7.34 6.12
N LEU A 71 10.68 -8.64 6.37
CA LEU A 71 10.05 -9.12 7.58
C LEU A 71 11.11 -9.74 8.51
N ALA A 72 11.37 -9.10 9.66
CA ALA A 72 12.38 -9.57 10.61
C ALA A 72 11.92 -10.85 11.34
N SER A 73 12.85 -11.73 11.75
CA SER A 73 12.52 -13.00 12.46
C SER A 73 11.62 -12.78 13.68
N GLY A 74 11.93 -11.80 14.52
CA GLY A 74 11.12 -11.49 15.70
C GLY A 74 9.70 -11.02 15.35
N ALA A 75 9.51 -10.38 14.18
CA ALA A 75 8.18 -10.03 13.68
C ALA A 75 7.43 -11.28 13.20
N VAL A 76 8.12 -12.21 12.53
CA VAL A 76 7.52 -13.51 12.13
C VAL A 76 7.08 -14.32 13.35
N GLU A 77 7.89 -14.39 14.40
CA GLU A 77 7.53 -15.10 15.62
C GLU A 77 6.32 -14.49 16.32
N ARG A 78 6.28 -13.15 16.41
CA ARG A 78 5.20 -12.42 17.09
C ARG A 78 3.89 -12.38 16.30
N HIS A 79 3.98 -12.28 14.98
CA HIS A 79 2.84 -11.95 14.13
C HIS A 79 2.53 -12.97 13.04
N GLY A 80 3.42 -13.94 12.78
CA GLY A 80 3.32 -14.82 11.63
C GLY A 80 2.00 -15.59 11.56
N ARG A 81 1.49 -16.10 12.69
CA ARG A 81 0.17 -16.76 12.72
C ARG A 81 -0.96 -15.84 12.27
N ALA A 82 -0.93 -14.58 12.70
CA ALA A 82 -1.95 -13.60 12.36
C ALA A 82 -1.83 -13.13 10.89
N ILE A 83 -0.59 -13.03 10.38
CA ILE A 83 -0.32 -12.76 8.96
C ILE A 83 -0.84 -13.91 8.08
N LEU A 84 -0.54 -15.16 8.42
CA LEU A 84 -1.05 -16.33 7.68
C LEU A 84 -2.58 -16.41 7.72
N ALA A 85 -3.20 -16.06 8.85
CA ALA A 85 -4.66 -16.00 8.95
C ALA A 85 -5.24 -14.93 8.01
N ALA A 86 -4.64 -13.74 7.95
CA ALA A 86 -5.06 -12.67 7.04
C ALA A 86 -4.88 -13.07 5.57
N LEU A 87 -3.76 -13.72 5.22
CA LEU A 87 -3.52 -14.26 3.89
C LEU A 87 -4.61 -15.26 3.48
N ARG A 88 -4.93 -16.22 4.36
CA ARG A 88 -5.98 -17.21 4.10
C ARG A 88 -7.36 -16.58 3.94
N ALA A 89 -7.69 -15.59 4.78
CA ALA A 89 -8.96 -14.86 4.68
C ALA A 89 -9.08 -14.13 3.33
N GLY A 90 -8.00 -13.50 2.88
CA GLY A 90 -7.97 -12.82 1.58
C GLY A 90 -8.05 -13.80 0.40
N LEU A 91 -7.38 -14.95 0.50
CA LEU A 91 -7.42 -16.02 -0.50
C LEU A 91 -8.80 -16.68 -0.61
N ALA A 92 -9.52 -16.79 0.49
CA ALA A 92 -10.88 -17.33 0.54
C ALA A 92 -11.95 -16.33 0.10
N CYS A 93 -11.58 -15.07 -0.17
CA CYS A 93 -12.52 -14.04 -0.60
C CYS A 93 -13.05 -14.36 -2.02
N PRO A 94 -14.38 -14.49 -2.20
CA PRO A 94 -14.96 -14.77 -3.50
C PRO A 94 -14.78 -13.59 -4.46
N SER A 95 -14.71 -13.87 -5.77
CA SER A 95 -14.43 -12.90 -6.84
C SER A 95 -15.35 -11.69 -6.83
N GLU A 96 -16.61 -11.89 -6.44
CA GLU A 96 -17.66 -10.87 -6.41
C GLU A 96 -17.43 -9.84 -5.30
N ARG A 97 -16.59 -10.17 -4.31
CA ARG A 97 -16.26 -9.31 -3.16
C ARG A 97 -14.83 -8.76 -3.21
N TRP A 98 -14.14 -8.97 -4.33
CA TRP A 98 -12.82 -8.36 -4.52
C TRP A 98 -12.95 -6.84 -4.59
N PRO A 99 -12.03 -6.10 -3.94
CA PRO A 99 -12.02 -4.66 -4.08
C PRO A 99 -11.82 -4.25 -5.54
N GLU A 100 -12.43 -3.13 -5.92
CA GLU A 100 -12.28 -2.59 -7.26
C GLU A 100 -10.83 -2.20 -7.51
N ARG A 101 -10.33 -2.56 -8.70
CA ARG A 101 -8.97 -2.23 -9.10
C ARG A 101 -8.87 -0.71 -9.30
N ALA A 102 -7.78 -0.11 -8.84
CA ALA A 102 -7.50 1.29 -9.16
C ALA A 102 -7.63 1.52 -10.68
N PRO A 103 -8.35 2.55 -11.12
CA PRO A 103 -8.42 2.87 -12.53
C PRO A 103 -6.98 3.06 -13.02
N ARG A 104 -6.63 2.38 -14.11
CA ARG A 104 -5.35 2.62 -14.75
C ARG A 104 -5.43 4.04 -15.28
N VAL A 105 -4.89 4.99 -14.53
CA VAL A 105 -4.56 6.30 -15.07
C VAL A 105 -3.46 6.00 -16.08
N ARG A 106 -3.86 5.70 -17.32
CA ARG A 106 -3.00 5.86 -18.48
C ARG A 106 -2.73 7.36 -18.49
N GLY A 107 -1.72 7.78 -17.74
CA GLY A 107 -1.22 9.13 -17.81
C GLY A 107 -0.87 9.31 -19.28
N ARG A 108 -1.69 10.06 -20.01
CA ARG A 108 -1.23 10.66 -21.24
C ARG A 108 -0.01 11.44 -20.78
N MET A 109 1.19 10.96 -21.12
CA MET A 109 2.40 11.67 -20.75
C MET A 109 2.17 13.11 -21.19
N PRO A 110 2.27 14.09 -20.26
CA PRO A 110 2.28 15.48 -20.64
C PRO A 110 3.28 15.63 -21.78
N ALA A 111 2.95 16.41 -22.81
CA ALA A 111 3.89 16.68 -23.87
C ALA A 111 5.25 17.07 -23.24
N PRO A 112 6.38 16.52 -23.70
CA PRO A 112 7.70 16.83 -23.15
C PRO A 112 7.97 18.33 -23.36
N GLY A 113 7.62 19.15 -22.36
CA GLY A 113 7.57 20.61 -22.47
C GLY A 113 6.44 21.25 -21.64
N LEU A 114 5.35 20.54 -21.38
CA LEU A 114 4.24 21.08 -20.59
C LEU A 114 4.66 21.38 -19.15
N ALA A 115 5.40 20.48 -18.49
CA ALA A 115 5.87 20.72 -17.13
C ALA A 115 6.86 21.91 -17.03
N PRO A 116 7.88 22.04 -17.90
CA PRO A 116 8.70 23.26 -17.98
C PRO A 116 7.89 24.54 -18.23
N LEU A 117 6.90 24.50 -19.14
CA LEU A 117 6.05 25.65 -19.45
C LEU A 117 5.21 26.06 -18.23
N LEU A 118 4.55 25.11 -17.58
CA LEU A 118 3.77 25.37 -16.37
C LEU A 118 4.65 25.92 -15.25
N ARG A 119 5.86 25.40 -15.05
CA ARG A 119 6.83 25.96 -14.10
C ARG A 119 7.21 27.40 -14.44
N ALA A 120 7.48 27.70 -15.71
CA ALA A 120 7.78 29.06 -16.14
C ALA A 120 6.59 30.01 -15.92
N ALA A 121 5.36 29.54 -16.15
CA ALA A 121 4.15 30.31 -15.88
C ALA A 121 3.95 30.57 -14.38
N VAL A 122 4.15 29.56 -13.52
CA VAL A 122 4.12 29.71 -12.06
C VAL A 122 5.15 30.73 -11.60
N GLN A 123 6.37 30.65 -12.12
CA GLN A 123 7.45 31.61 -11.82
C GLN A 123 7.07 33.04 -12.21
N ALA A 124 6.54 33.25 -13.42
CA ALA A 124 6.16 34.57 -13.90
C ALA A 124 5.02 35.20 -13.08
N VAL A 125 4.06 34.39 -12.61
CA VAL A 125 2.99 34.87 -11.71
C VAL A 125 3.54 35.17 -10.32
N ALA A 126 4.38 34.28 -9.77
CA ALA A 126 5.01 34.47 -8.47
C ALA A 126 5.83 35.77 -8.40
N GLU A 127 6.62 36.05 -9.44
CA GLU A 127 7.37 37.31 -9.58
C GLU A 127 6.46 38.54 -9.66
N ARG A 128 5.34 38.44 -10.39
CA ARG A 128 4.40 39.57 -10.54
C ARG A 128 3.69 39.91 -9.23
N GLU A 129 3.38 38.90 -8.43
CA GLU A 129 2.64 39.05 -7.18
C GLU A 129 3.57 39.21 -5.95
N ASP A 130 4.90 39.20 -6.13
CA ASP A 130 5.92 39.23 -5.07
C ASP A 130 5.76 38.10 -4.04
N ILE A 131 5.47 36.90 -4.54
CA ILE A 131 5.28 35.69 -3.72
C ILE A 131 6.39 34.70 -4.07
N ALA A 132 6.89 33.98 -3.06
CA ALA A 132 7.84 32.91 -3.29
C ALA A 132 7.16 31.72 -4.02
N PRO A 133 7.71 31.23 -5.13
CA PRO A 133 7.17 30.06 -5.81
C PRO A 133 7.54 28.79 -5.04
N GLU A 134 6.55 28.01 -4.60
CA GLU A 134 6.77 26.62 -4.15
C GLU A 134 6.71 25.69 -5.37
N VAL A 135 7.84 25.03 -5.67
CA VAL A 135 7.98 24.05 -6.76
C VAL A 135 8.21 22.65 -6.20
#